data_AF-A0A927UFP5-F1
#
_entry.id   AF-A0A927UFP5-F1
#
_cell.length_a   1.000
_cell.length_b   1.000
_cell.length_c   1.000
_cell.angle_alpha   90.00
_cell.angle_beta   90.00
_cell.angle_gamma   90.00
#
_symmetry.space_group_name_H-M   'P 1'
#
loop_
_entity.id
_entity.type
_entity.pdbx_description
1 polymer ?
#
loop_
_entity_poly.entity_id
_entity_poly.type
_entity_poly.pdbx_seq_one_letter_code
_entity_poly.pdbx_strand_id
1 'polypeptide(L)'
;MFRLEDGQLHTLLGILIAVTLLIGMLFGFTNKSRQFVSGHVSEMDSLSEGWVATYETSDEDKLKAYGIWPSKEKTQTISEVVNLPNDFKSTAGSVVTLTNELPDMPEDDIYLVVTTSKGHVKISVNKEMIYDDSAEYYVFPYHVIKLDSKYNKGDISVYVKYNGGGAQASAVKIGTFTELIGEAINENGIFVVFALFLFVSGVFIIINSLFVKSSFSKKKLLVYSGFETISVGAMFLLQSKLFHTVLNWEMLAYFLQCSMVIITAVLHLLVQRSLILRKKFLTVVDFGIIFYCIVYVSVMVLKWFHLVTFDKAYLIELVLFAVGVIIYTLLMGSASYDYKQKEGRPLFVANLVLIICTVIELLLYLSKYGHGINGKPIIAGCTIYFVVMWMYGLKRAHFVEKVKETTGDDAAIKEQVIERINPNLLFASFQTLQNLIKKGSNLSVKMIYYISVYVRDNMLSLTDQGEMIPFGDELEHILAYLQLQKIRNRGFEFAIECKHKDFYVPRNTIEPMVENAVKYGIGGNDNTGNVVVRVYEREEGYAIQVIDDGIGFNAGKLKNTSATSLKNLFEILESKCEAKTEIISKEGKGTVITVIIPTLENELATEEIEDFDDEL
;
A
#
# COMPACT_ATOMS: atom_id res chain seq x y z
N MET A 1 -22.35 -10.95 2.67
CA MET A 1 -20.91 -11.25 2.87
C MET A 1 -20.33 -10.06 3.62
N PHE A 2 -19.93 -10.24 4.88
CA PHE A 2 -19.43 -9.16 5.74
C PHE A 2 -18.16 -8.54 5.12
N ARG A 3 -18.22 -7.26 4.77
CA ARG A 3 -17.06 -6.46 4.38
C ARG A 3 -17.00 -5.29 5.35
N LEU A 4 -15.87 -5.10 6.02
CA LEU A 4 -15.68 -3.92 6.87
C LEU A 4 -15.48 -2.68 5.99
N GLU A 5 -16.23 -1.63 6.25
CA GLU A 5 -15.98 -0.32 5.64
C GLU A 5 -14.69 0.28 6.20
N ASP A 6 -14.04 1.17 5.44
CA ASP A 6 -12.81 1.85 5.89
C ASP A 6 -13.04 2.58 7.22
N GLY A 7 -14.23 3.19 7.40
CA GLY A 7 -14.60 3.84 8.67
C GLY A 7 -14.62 2.87 9.85
N GLN A 8 -15.18 1.67 9.67
CA GLN A 8 -15.21 0.64 10.72
C GLN A 8 -13.80 0.15 11.08
N LEU A 9 -12.92 0.03 10.09
CA LEU A 9 -11.53 -0.36 10.31
C LEU A 9 -10.73 0.72 11.05
N HIS A 10 -11.00 2.00 10.76
CA HIS A 10 -10.44 3.12 11.52
C HIS A 10 -10.93 3.14 12.98
N THR A 11 -12.22 2.87 13.21
CA THR A 11 -12.75 2.73 14.57
C THR A 11 -12.08 1.59 15.32
N LEU A 12 -11.93 0.42 14.68
CA LEU A 12 -11.23 -0.72 15.26
C LEU A 12 -9.78 -0.37 15.63
N LEU A 13 -9.05 0.27 14.71
CA LEU A 13 -7.68 0.72 14.95
C LEU A 13 -7.60 1.71 16.12
N GLY A 14 -8.52 2.68 16.19
CA GLY A 14 -8.60 3.64 17.29
C GLY A 14 -8.86 2.98 18.64
N ILE A 15 -9.75 1.98 18.70
CA ILE A 15 -10.03 1.20 19.91
C ILE A 15 -8.78 0.42 20.33
N LEU A 16 -8.11 -0.26 19.40
CA LEU A 16 -6.89 -1.03 19.70
C LEU A 16 -5.79 -0.15 20.29
N ILE A 17 -5.57 1.04 19.71
CA ILE A 17 -4.60 2.02 20.21
C ILE A 17 -5.00 2.51 21.60
N ALA A 18 -6.27 2.89 21.80
CA ALA A 18 -6.76 3.38 23.08
C ALA A 18 -6.63 2.33 24.20
N VAL A 19 -6.98 1.07 23.93
CA VAL A 19 -6.81 -0.04 24.87
C VAL A 19 -5.34 -0.25 25.21
N THR A 20 -4.46 -0.20 24.21
CA THR A 20 -3.01 -0.36 24.41
C THR A 20 -2.43 0.75 25.28
N LEU A 21 -2.83 2.00 25.05
CA LEU A 21 -2.42 3.14 25.88
C LEU A 21 -2.98 3.04 27.30
N LEU A 22 -4.23 2.61 27.45
CA LEU A 22 -4.87 2.44 28.76
C LEU A 22 -4.19 1.34 29.59
N ILE A 23 -3.83 0.21 28.97
CA ILE A 23 -3.00 -0.82 29.61
C ILE A 23 -1.64 -0.21 30.01
N GLY A 24 -0.98 0.51 29.10
CA GLY A 24 0.28 1.21 29.39
C GLY A 24 0.18 2.16 30.58
N MET A 25 -0.90 2.93 30.71
CA MET A 25 -1.12 3.87 31.82
C MET A 25 -1.47 3.16 33.13
N LEU A 26 -2.48 2.29 33.14
CA LEU A 26 -2.95 1.61 34.36
C LEU A 26 -1.83 0.84 35.06
N PHE A 27 -0.93 0.27 34.27
CA PHE A 27 0.17 -0.52 34.77
C PHE A 27 1.43 0.36 34.93
N GLY A 28 1.85 1.12 33.92
CA GLY A 28 3.09 1.92 33.95
C GLY A 28 3.23 2.93 35.11
N PHE A 29 2.13 3.45 35.68
CA PHE A 29 2.20 4.39 36.82
C PHE A 29 2.50 3.74 38.18
N THR A 30 2.55 2.42 38.28
CA THR A 30 2.83 1.74 39.57
C THR A 30 4.32 1.66 39.92
N ASN A 31 5.23 1.88 38.96
CA ASN A 31 6.68 1.94 39.21
C ASN A 31 7.15 3.40 39.22
N LYS A 32 7.56 3.90 40.40
CA LYS A 32 8.17 5.23 40.56
C LYS A 32 9.39 5.37 39.63
N SER A 33 9.49 6.52 38.97
CA SER A 33 10.66 6.92 38.17
C SER A 33 11.95 6.80 38.97
N ARG A 34 12.84 5.89 38.56
CA ARG A 34 14.18 5.74 39.14
C ARG A 34 15.06 6.91 38.69
N GLN A 35 15.76 7.55 39.63
CA GLN A 35 16.72 8.61 39.33
C GLN A 35 17.96 8.00 38.69
N PHE A 36 18.37 8.55 37.54
CA PHE A 36 19.62 8.20 36.89
C PHE A 36 20.77 8.87 37.63
N VAL A 37 21.66 8.08 38.22
CA VAL A 37 22.92 8.57 38.79
C VAL A 37 24.01 8.39 37.72
N SER A 38 24.69 9.46 37.34
CA SER A 38 25.74 9.42 36.31
C SER A 38 27.00 8.71 36.84
N GLY A 39 27.25 7.48 36.38
CA GLY A 39 28.51 6.75 36.59
C GLY A 39 29.34 6.64 35.29
N HIS A 40 30.61 6.24 35.41
CA HIS A 40 31.42 5.90 34.25
C HIS A 40 30.87 4.62 33.59
N VAL A 41 30.95 4.54 32.26
CA VAL A 41 30.47 3.38 31.49
C VAL A 41 31.57 2.29 31.50
N SER A 42 31.66 1.55 32.60
CA SER A 42 32.36 0.25 32.67
C SER A 42 31.39 -0.89 32.26
N GLU A 43 31.93 -2.05 31.89
CA GLU A 43 31.13 -3.28 31.76
C GLU A 43 30.85 -3.84 33.16
N MET A 44 29.76 -4.61 33.31
CA MET A 44 29.50 -5.29 34.59
C MET A 44 30.59 -6.31 34.89
N ASP A 45 31.01 -6.40 36.14
CA ASP A 45 31.98 -7.38 36.58
C ASP A 45 31.42 -8.80 36.45
N SER A 46 32.19 -9.66 35.79
CA SER A 46 31.82 -11.07 35.62
C SER A 46 32.14 -11.85 36.89
N LEU A 47 31.10 -12.29 37.59
CA LEU A 47 31.19 -13.24 38.69
C LEU A 47 31.03 -14.66 38.14
N SER A 48 31.79 -15.05 37.11
CA SER A 48 31.60 -16.34 36.42
C SER A 48 32.54 -17.44 36.91
N GLU A 49 33.56 -17.11 37.71
CA GLU A 49 34.57 -18.06 38.16
C GLU A 49 34.29 -18.60 39.57
N GLY A 50 34.70 -19.84 39.82
CA GLY A 50 34.78 -20.39 41.18
C GLY A 50 33.45 -20.79 41.84
N TRP A 51 32.39 -21.00 41.06
CA TRP A 51 31.09 -21.43 41.62
C TRP A 51 31.15 -22.89 42.08
N VAL A 52 30.54 -23.18 43.22
CA VAL A 52 30.28 -24.56 43.64
C VAL A 52 28.90 -24.96 43.14
N ALA A 53 28.85 -25.87 42.17
CA ALA A 53 27.62 -26.41 41.61
C ALA A 53 27.27 -27.74 42.27
N THR A 54 26.05 -27.84 42.81
CA THR A 54 25.48 -29.06 43.39
C THR A 54 24.24 -29.47 42.61
N TYR A 55 24.23 -30.67 42.05
CA TYR A 55 23.12 -31.17 41.22
C TYR A 55 23.08 -32.69 41.14
N GLU A 56 21.90 -33.20 40.76
CA GLU A 56 21.66 -34.62 40.54
C GLU A 56 21.98 -35.00 39.09
N THR A 57 22.81 -36.04 38.89
CA THR A 57 23.22 -36.52 37.57
C THR A 57 23.10 -38.03 37.43
N SER A 58 22.92 -38.48 36.19
CA SER A 58 22.97 -39.89 35.76
C SER A 58 24.14 -40.16 34.80
N ASP A 59 25.04 -39.19 34.62
CA ASP A 59 26.22 -39.33 33.75
C ASP A 59 27.22 -40.30 34.38
N GLU A 60 27.33 -41.51 33.82
CA GLU A 60 28.22 -42.55 34.33
C GLU A 60 29.70 -42.14 34.37
N ASP A 61 30.15 -41.30 33.43
CA ASP A 61 31.54 -40.89 33.35
C ASP A 61 31.86 -39.90 34.47
N LYS A 62 30.93 -38.98 34.78
CA LYS A 62 31.05 -38.10 35.95
C LYS A 62 30.98 -38.88 37.26
N LEU A 63 30.05 -39.82 37.40
CA LEU A 63 29.93 -40.62 38.62
C LEU A 63 31.19 -41.45 38.90
N LYS A 64 31.77 -42.06 37.85
CA LYS A 64 33.05 -42.78 37.96
C LYS A 64 34.20 -41.86 38.37
N ALA A 65 34.28 -40.64 37.83
CA ALA A 65 35.31 -39.68 38.20
C ALA A 65 35.25 -39.28 39.70
N TYR A 66 34.06 -39.31 40.29
CA TYR A 66 33.83 -39.06 41.72
C TYR A 66 33.89 -40.34 42.59
N GLY A 67 34.31 -41.48 42.01
CA GLY A 67 34.42 -42.74 42.74
C GLY A 67 33.07 -43.39 43.10
N ILE A 68 31.99 -42.94 42.48
CA ILE A 68 30.63 -43.42 42.70
C ILE A 68 30.36 -44.54 41.69
N TRP A 69 30.25 -45.77 42.18
CA TRP A 69 29.96 -46.94 41.35
C TRP A 69 28.46 -47.05 41.07
N PRO A 70 28.03 -47.47 39.86
CA PRO A 70 26.62 -47.54 39.52
C PRO A 70 25.88 -48.47 40.49
N SER A 71 25.01 -47.87 41.32
CA SER A 71 24.16 -48.57 42.28
C SER A 71 22.78 -48.86 41.65
N LYS A 72 21.86 -49.50 42.39
CA LYS A 72 20.47 -49.67 41.93
C LYS A 72 19.72 -48.34 41.75
N GLU A 73 20.23 -47.24 42.31
CA GLU A 73 19.67 -45.90 42.13
C GLU A 73 20.14 -45.31 40.80
N LYS A 74 19.20 -44.77 40.02
CA LYS A 74 19.46 -44.27 38.66
C LYS A 74 20.20 -42.94 38.60
N THR A 75 20.35 -42.25 39.72
CA THR A 75 20.86 -40.88 39.83
C THR A 75 21.59 -40.66 41.15
N GLN A 76 22.56 -39.75 41.19
CA GLN A 76 23.30 -39.37 42.40
C GLN A 76 23.62 -37.86 42.38
N THR A 77 23.72 -37.25 43.57
CA THR A 77 24.07 -35.83 43.73
C THR A 77 25.59 -35.67 43.80
N ILE A 78 26.13 -34.75 43.01
CA ILE A 78 27.54 -34.37 43.03
C ILE A 78 27.70 -32.87 43.30
N SER A 79 28.84 -32.49 43.87
CA SER A 79 29.26 -31.09 44.03
C SER A 79 30.61 -30.87 43.36
N GLU A 80 30.70 -29.88 42.48
CA GLU A 80 31.92 -29.57 41.72
C GLU A 80 32.16 -28.06 41.61
N VAL A 81 33.43 -27.64 41.54
CA VAL A 81 33.79 -26.24 41.28
C VAL A 81 33.76 -26.02 39.77
N VAL A 82 33.05 -24.99 39.32
CA VAL A 82 32.79 -24.70 37.92
C VAL A 82 32.93 -23.22 37.61
N ASN A 83 33.32 -22.96 36.36
CA ASN A 83 33.22 -21.63 35.77
C ASN A 83 32.02 -21.59 34.82
N LEU A 84 31.30 -20.47 34.78
CA LEU A 84 30.17 -20.25 33.89
C LEU A 84 30.64 -19.59 32.58
N PRO A 85 30.00 -19.88 31.41
CA PRO A 85 28.88 -20.80 31.21
C PRO A 85 29.28 -22.28 31.38
N ASN A 86 28.44 -23.09 32.02
CA ASN A 86 28.62 -24.54 32.10
C ASN A 86 27.32 -25.30 31.81
N ASP A 87 27.43 -26.44 31.13
CA ASP A 87 26.31 -27.34 30.84
C ASP A 87 26.32 -28.52 31.81
N PHE A 88 25.41 -28.48 32.76
CA PHE A 88 25.16 -29.54 33.73
C PHE A 88 24.24 -30.58 33.09
N LYS A 89 24.77 -31.80 32.90
CA LYS A 89 23.96 -32.96 32.51
C LYS A 89 23.12 -33.45 33.69
N SER A 90 22.12 -32.67 34.05
CA SER A 90 21.20 -32.96 35.15
C SER A 90 19.97 -33.72 34.66
N THR A 91 19.28 -34.41 35.57
CA THR A 91 18.00 -35.06 35.26
C THR A 91 16.87 -34.04 35.08
N ALA A 92 15.88 -34.37 34.24
CA ALA A 92 14.73 -33.49 34.03
C ALA A 92 13.97 -33.27 35.35
N GLY A 93 13.74 -32.02 35.74
CA GLY A 93 13.08 -31.65 37.00
C GLY A 93 14.01 -31.43 38.19
N SER A 94 15.32 -31.75 38.07
CA SER A 94 16.29 -31.51 39.14
C SER A 94 16.61 -30.02 39.30
N VAL A 95 16.96 -29.62 40.52
CA VAL A 95 17.46 -28.28 40.83
C VAL A 95 18.98 -28.30 40.80
N VAL A 96 19.59 -27.39 40.06
CA VAL A 96 21.03 -27.09 40.15
C VAL A 96 21.19 -25.94 41.13
N THR A 97 21.94 -26.16 42.20
CA THR A 97 22.29 -25.12 43.17
C THR A 97 23.71 -24.65 42.89
N LEU A 98 23.87 -23.37 42.59
CA LEU A 98 25.16 -22.71 42.39
C LEU A 98 25.42 -21.80 43.58
N THR A 99 26.54 -21.98 44.26
CA THR A 99 26.94 -21.13 45.39
C THR A 99 28.28 -20.46 45.14
N ASN A 100 28.39 -19.18 45.48
CA ASN A 100 29.64 -18.40 45.42
C ASN A 100 29.65 -17.33 46.53
N GLU A 101 30.80 -16.71 46.77
CA GLU A 101 30.91 -15.56 47.67
C GLU A 101 30.69 -14.27 46.86
N LEU A 102 29.87 -13.35 47.39
CA LEU A 102 29.73 -12.02 46.83
C LEU A 102 31.02 -11.22 47.07
N PRO A 103 31.54 -10.51 46.04
CA PRO A 103 32.66 -9.62 46.22
C PRO A 103 32.29 -8.46 47.16
N ASP A 104 33.27 -7.80 47.77
CA ASP A 104 33.02 -6.63 48.60
C ASP A 104 32.39 -5.52 47.74
N MET A 105 31.13 -5.22 48.04
CA MET A 105 30.29 -4.34 47.24
C MET A 105 30.31 -2.89 47.79
N PRO A 106 30.43 -1.86 46.93
CA PRO A 106 30.26 -0.46 47.35
C PRO A 106 28.83 -0.19 47.87
N GLU A 107 28.61 0.89 48.64
CA GLU A 107 27.30 1.23 49.25
C GLU A 107 26.18 1.62 48.25
N ASP A 108 26.46 1.57 46.94
CA ASP A 108 25.51 1.92 45.88
C ASP A 108 24.48 0.81 45.59
N ASP A 109 23.41 1.17 44.88
CA ASP A 109 22.43 0.22 44.36
C ASP A 109 23.07 -0.70 43.30
N ILE A 110 23.43 -1.92 43.72
CA ILE A 110 24.07 -2.93 42.86
C ILE A 110 23.03 -3.87 42.26
N TYR A 111 23.25 -4.25 41.02
CA TYR A 111 22.41 -5.14 40.25
C TYR A 111 23.14 -6.44 40.00
N LEU A 112 22.49 -7.54 40.34
CA LEU A 112 22.88 -8.87 39.99
C LEU A 112 22.12 -9.30 38.75
N VAL A 113 22.87 -9.82 37.79
CA VAL A 113 22.36 -10.31 36.53
C VAL A 113 22.63 -11.80 36.45
N VAL A 114 21.59 -12.61 36.33
CA VAL A 114 21.70 -14.06 36.16
C VAL A 114 21.12 -14.45 34.81
N THR A 115 21.94 -15.12 33.98
CA THR A 115 21.51 -15.61 32.67
C THR A 115 21.41 -17.13 32.67
N THR A 116 20.27 -17.69 32.26
CA THR A 116 20.02 -19.15 32.24
C THR A 116 19.40 -19.62 30.92
N SER A 117 19.56 -20.89 30.57
CA SER A 117 19.12 -21.43 29.28
C SER A 117 17.67 -21.93 29.23
N LYS A 118 16.99 -22.06 30.38
CA LYS A 118 15.54 -22.31 30.60
C LYS A 118 15.32 -23.03 31.96
N GLY A 119 15.19 -22.30 33.05
CA GLY A 119 14.70 -22.83 34.32
C GLY A 119 14.21 -21.74 35.26
N HIS A 120 13.34 -22.09 36.21
CA HIS A 120 12.97 -21.15 37.27
C HIS A 120 14.18 -20.90 38.17
N VAL A 121 14.57 -19.64 38.30
CA VAL A 121 15.62 -19.13 39.14
C VAL A 121 15.08 -18.60 40.47
N LYS A 122 15.61 -19.17 41.56
CA LYS A 122 15.55 -18.54 42.89
C LYS A 122 16.93 -18.07 43.28
N ILE A 123 17.00 -16.93 43.95
CA ILE A 123 18.26 -16.39 44.46
C ILE A 123 18.10 -16.10 45.93
N SER A 124 19.06 -16.58 46.72
CA SER A 124 19.20 -16.24 48.12
C SER A 124 20.58 -15.67 48.39
N VAL A 125 20.65 -14.68 49.28
CA VAL A 125 21.91 -14.17 49.82
C VAL A 125 21.88 -14.39 51.33
N ASN A 126 22.93 -14.96 51.90
CA ASN A 126 23.01 -15.28 53.33
C ASN A 126 21.81 -16.12 53.84
N LYS A 127 21.30 -17.03 52.98
CA LYS A 127 20.10 -17.86 53.21
C LYS A 127 18.77 -17.11 53.28
N GLU A 128 18.74 -15.80 53.07
CA GLU A 128 17.52 -15.02 52.87
C GLU A 128 17.16 -15.02 51.38
N MET A 129 15.92 -15.39 51.04
CA MET A 129 15.45 -15.41 49.65
C MET A 129 15.15 -13.97 49.21
N ILE A 130 15.80 -13.52 48.13
CA ILE A 130 15.69 -12.15 47.61
C ILE A 130 14.99 -12.09 46.26
N TYR A 131 14.97 -13.20 45.52
CA TYR A 131 14.32 -13.32 44.22
C TYR A 131 13.80 -14.74 44.04
N ASP A 132 12.59 -14.84 43.51
CA ASP A 132 11.94 -16.12 43.22
C ASP A 132 11.04 -15.96 42.01
N ASP A 133 11.53 -16.39 40.85
CA ASP A 133 10.74 -16.41 39.62
C ASP A 133 9.82 -17.63 39.53
N SER A 134 9.77 -18.51 40.55
CA SER A 134 8.94 -19.71 40.46
C SER A 134 7.45 -19.40 40.53
N ALA A 135 7.10 -18.20 40.98
CA ALA A 135 5.78 -17.61 40.83
C ALA A 135 5.59 -16.91 39.47
N GLU A 136 6.67 -16.61 38.76
CA GLU A 136 6.62 -16.07 37.40
C GLU A 136 6.30 -17.20 36.42
N TYR A 137 5.31 -16.97 35.58
CA TYR A 137 4.81 -17.99 34.64
C TYR A 137 5.64 -18.11 33.36
N TYR A 138 6.64 -17.24 33.20
CA TYR A 138 7.56 -17.21 32.09
C TYR A 138 8.97 -17.42 32.63
N VAL A 139 9.73 -18.29 31.97
CA VAL A 139 11.14 -18.51 32.28
C VAL A 139 11.95 -17.49 31.49
N PHE A 140 12.35 -16.42 32.16
CA PHE A 140 13.23 -15.43 31.55
C PHE A 140 14.62 -16.04 31.38
N PRO A 141 15.27 -15.86 30.22
CA PRO A 141 16.67 -16.23 30.08
C PRO A 141 17.60 -15.26 30.84
N TYR A 142 17.07 -14.13 31.32
CA TYR A 142 17.82 -13.03 31.92
C TYR A 142 17.04 -12.47 33.11
N HIS A 143 17.64 -12.50 34.30
CA HIS A 143 17.05 -11.99 35.53
C HIS A 143 17.88 -10.82 36.03
N VAL A 144 17.24 -9.67 36.25
CA VAL A 144 17.84 -8.47 36.83
C VAL A 144 17.32 -8.30 38.25
N ILE A 145 18.20 -8.44 39.23
CA ILE A 145 17.87 -8.36 40.64
C ILE A 145 18.61 -7.18 41.24
N LYS A 146 17.88 -6.26 41.88
CA LYS A 146 18.49 -5.21 42.68
C LYS A 146 18.88 -5.79 44.05
N LEU A 147 20.15 -5.68 44.41
CA LEU A 147 20.64 -6.01 45.75
C LEU A 147 20.53 -4.78 46.64
N ASP A 148 19.99 -4.98 47.85
CA ASP A 148 19.93 -3.97 48.89
C ASP A 148 21.29 -3.84 49.60
N SER A 149 21.62 -2.65 50.12
CA SER A 149 22.90 -2.34 50.78
C SER A 149 23.11 -3.05 52.12
N LYS A 150 22.15 -3.89 52.54
CA LYS A 150 22.33 -4.86 53.63
C LYS A 150 23.09 -6.13 53.19
N TYR A 151 23.24 -6.37 51.89
CA TYR A 151 23.85 -7.58 51.34
C TYR A 151 25.32 -7.40 50.88
N ASN A 152 26.04 -6.43 51.46
CA ASN A 152 27.39 -5.99 51.02
C ASN A 152 28.48 -7.08 51.00
N LYS A 153 28.26 -8.20 51.71
CA LYS A 153 29.13 -9.38 51.73
C LYS A 153 28.32 -10.62 52.11
N GLY A 154 28.70 -11.77 51.57
CA GLY A 154 28.17 -13.06 52.00
C GLY A 154 27.98 -14.08 50.88
N ASP A 155 27.37 -15.21 51.23
CA ASP A 155 27.18 -16.31 50.29
C ASP A 155 25.94 -16.08 49.42
N ILE A 156 26.14 -16.05 48.11
CA ILE A 156 25.05 -16.08 47.13
C ILE A 156 24.77 -17.53 46.72
N SER A 157 23.49 -17.89 46.68
CA SER A 157 23.03 -19.17 46.15
C SER A 157 21.99 -18.92 45.06
N VAL A 158 22.24 -19.44 43.87
CA VAL A 158 21.34 -19.42 42.72
C VAL A 158 20.81 -20.84 42.53
N TYR A 159 19.50 -21.01 42.65
CA TYR A 159 18.80 -22.28 42.44
C TYR A 159 18.13 -22.23 41.09
N VAL A 160 18.53 -23.10 40.17
CA VAL A 160 17.94 -23.17 38.84
C VAL A 160 17.20 -24.50 38.70
N LYS A 161 15.88 -24.45 38.55
CA LYS A 161 15.01 -25.62 38.38
C LYS A 161 14.64 -25.79 36.90
N TYR A 162 15.07 -26.89 36.30
CA TYR A 162 14.90 -27.13 34.86
C TYR A 162 13.71 -28.04 34.55
N ASN A 163 13.01 -27.73 33.45
CA ASN A 163 11.86 -28.51 32.98
C ASN A 163 12.23 -29.57 31.89
N GLY A 164 13.52 -29.74 31.56
CA GLY A 164 14.03 -30.87 30.75
C GLY A 164 15.31 -30.58 29.95
N GLY A 165 16.14 -31.61 29.76
CA GLY A 165 17.25 -31.65 28.79
C GLY A 165 18.44 -30.74 29.06
N GLY A 166 19.27 -31.07 30.06
CA GLY A 166 20.49 -30.33 30.38
C GLY A 166 20.22 -28.97 31.03
N ALA A 167 21.17 -28.50 31.83
CA ALA A 167 21.05 -27.32 32.66
C ALA A 167 22.22 -26.39 32.35
N GLN A 168 21.99 -25.26 31.68
CA GLN A 168 23.06 -24.31 31.41
C GLN A 168 22.83 -23.02 32.20
N ALA A 169 23.67 -22.80 33.21
CA ALA A 169 23.85 -21.47 33.78
C ALA A 169 24.91 -20.76 32.95
N SER A 170 24.54 -19.61 32.39
CA SER A 170 25.32 -18.99 31.32
C SER A 170 26.29 -17.95 31.85
N ALA A 171 25.85 -17.10 32.79
CA ALA A 171 26.70 -16.10 33.41
C ALA A 171 26.01 -15.52 34.65
N VAL A 172 26.82 -15.10 35.62
CA VAL A 172 26.39 -14.23 36.71
C VAL A 172 27.27 -12.97 36.65
N LYS A 173 26.64 -11.81 36.59
CA LYS A 173 27.32 -10.51 36.52
C LYS A 173 26.82 -9.58 37.60
N ILE A 174 27.68 -8.67 38.03
CA ILE A 174 27.37 -7.72 39.09
C ILE A 174 27.88 -6.33 38.71
N GLY A 175 27.12 -5.29 39.05
CA GLY A 175 27.50 -3.93 38.70
C GLY A 175 26.44 -2.91 39.03
N THR A 176 26.74 -1.64 38.79
CA THR A 176 25.82 -0.52 38.97
C THR A 176 24.73 -0.51 37.90
N PHE A 177 23.67 0.28 38.12
CA PHE A 177 22.62 0.47 37.11
C PHE A 177 23.17 1.03 35.78
N THR A 178 24.21 1.87 35.84
CA THR A 178 24.83 2.46 34.64
C THR A 178 25.55 1.41 33.80
N GLU A 179 26.26 0.49 34.45
CA GLU A 179 26.95 -0.62 33.80
C GLU A 179 25.95 -1.63 33.21
N LEU A 180 24.85 -1.89 33.93
CA LEU A 180 23.72 -2.69 33.44
C LEU A 180 23.10 -2.11 32.17
N ILE A 181 22.89 -0.78 32.11
CA ILE A 181 22.41 -0.10 30.90
C ILE A 181 23.45 -0.21 29.78
N GLY A 182 24.73 0.03 30.07
CA GLY A 182 25.82 -0.11 29.12
C GLY A 182 25.85 -1.49 28.47
N GLU A 183 25.70 -2.54 29.28
CA GLU A 183 25.66 -3.92 28.80
C GLU A 183 24.40 -4.22 27.98
N ALA A 184 23.23 -3.72 28.40
CA ALA A 184 22.00 -3.88 27.62
C ALA A 184 22.07 -3.19 26.25
N ILE A 185 22.78 -2.06 26.16
CA ILE A 185 23.06 -1.36 24.90
C ILE A 185 24.07 -2.14 24.04
N ASN A 186 25.12 -2.69 24.63
CA ASN A 186 26.13 -3.45 23.87
C ASN A 186 25.55 -4.75 23.26
N GLU A 187 24.69 -5.46 23.99
CA GLU A 187 24.12 -6.71 23.48
C GLU A 187 23.06 -6.49 22.39
N ASN A 188 22.14 -5.54 22.58
CA ASN A 188 20.94 -5.39 21.73
C ASN A 188 20.58 -3.93 21.42
N GLY A 189 21.47 -2.97 21.65
CA GLY A 189 21.23 -1.55 21.35
C GLY A 189 20.97 -1.26 19.88
N ILE A 190 21.43 -2.15 18.98
CA ILE A 190 21.11 -2.07 17.54
C ILE A 190 19.60 -2.08 17.28
N PHE A 191 18.79 -2.76 18.09
CA PHE A 191 17.32 -2.74 17.98
C PHE A 191 16.75 -1.35 18.25
N VAL A 192 17.32 -0.64 19.22
CA VAL A 192 16.92 0.74 19.55
C VAL A 192 17.28 1.67 18.40
N VAL A 193 18.47 1.50 17.81
CA VAL A 193 18.89 2.27 16.62
C VAL A 193 17.94 2.01 15.44
N PHE A 194 17.61 0.74 15.16
CA PHE A 194 16.64 0.41 14.11
C PHE A 194 15.24 0.95 14.41
N ALA A 195 14.77 0.86 15.65
CA ALA A 195 13.49 1.43 16.08
C ALA A 195 13.45 2.95 15.82
N LEU A 196 14.49 3.68 16.23
CA LEU A 196 14.62 5.12 15.99
C LEU A 196 14.65 5.44 14.50
N PHE A 197 15.41 4.68 13.71
CA PHE A 197 15.44 4.84 12.26
C PHE A 197 14.05 4.65 11.63
N LEU A 198 13.31 3.62 12.04
CA LEU A 198 11.95 3.36 11.56
C LEU A 198 10.96 4.42 12.01
N PHE A 199 11.08 4.94 13.24
CA PHE A 199 10.26 6.06 13.69
C PHE A 199 10.50 7.32 12.86
N VAL A 200 11.76 7.71 12.67
CA VAL A 200 12.13 8.87 11.86
C VAL A 200 11.66 8.68 10.42
N SER A 201 11.88 7.50 9.84
CA SER A 201 11.46 7.17 8.48
C SER A 201 9.94 7.20 8.33
N GLY A 202 9.19 6.60 9.27
CA GLY A 202 7.73 6.60 9.26
C GLY A 202 7.13 8.00 9.40
N VAL A 203 7.68 8.82 10.31
CA VAL A 203 7.28 10.24 10.44
C VAL A 203 7.61 11.02 9.18
N PHE A 204 8.80 10.82 8.60
CA PHE A 204 9.20 11.43 7.34
C PHE A 204 8.23 11.07 6.20
N ILE A 205 7.80 9.81 6.10
CA ILE A 205 6.81 9.36 5.10
C ILE A 205 5.47 10.08 5.28
N ILE A 206 4.98 10.17 6.52
CA ILE A 206 3.71 10.85 6.83
C ILE A 206 3.82 12.34 6.49
N ILE A 207 4.92 13.00 6.85
CA ILE A 207 5.17 14.41 6.53
C ILE A 207 5.21 14.61 5.00
N ASN A 208 5.96 13.79 4.26
CA ASN A 208 6.00 13.85 2.80
C ASN A 208 4.62 13.66 2.17
N SER A 209 3.78 12.79 2.76
CA SER A 209 2.41 12.62 2.29
C SER A 209 1.59 13.92 2.37
N LEU A 210 1.89 14.83 3.32
CA LEU A 210 1.21 16.13 3.41
C LEU A 210 1.53 17.03 2.21
N PHE A 211 2.76 16.97 1.70
CA PHE A 211 3.24 17.82 0.60
C PHE A 211 2.73 17.39 -0.79
N VAL A 212 2.36 16.13 -0.98
CA VAL A 212 1.80 15.66 -2.27
C VAL A 212 0.49 16.40 -2.59
N LYS A 213 0.31 17.07 -3.73
CA LYS A 213 -0.94 17.79 -4.05
C LYS A 213 -2.04 16.86 -4.61
N SER A 214 -2.49 15.91 -3.79
CA SER A 214 -3.54 14.94 -4.17
C SER A 214 -4.63 14.77 -3.10
N SER A 215 -5.78 14.22 -3.49
CA SER A 215 -6.84 13.88 -2.53
C SER A 215 -6.37 12.82 -1.53
N PHE A 216 -6.92 12.83 -0.31
CA PHE A 216 -6.54 11.88 0.75
C PHE A 216 -6.65 10.41 0.30
N SER A 217 -7.67 10.09 -0.50
CA SER A 217 -7.84 8.76 -1.12
C SER A 217 -6.61 8.28 -1.91
N LYS A 218 -5.88 9.21 -2.55
CA LYS A 218 -4.65 8.93 -3.31
C LYS A 218 -3.39 8.89 -2.44
N LYS A 219 -3.44 9.45 -1.22
CA LYS A 219 -2.34 9.45 -0.24
C LYS A 219 -2.42 8.31 0.78
N LYS A 220 -3.56 7.61 0.85
CA LYS A 220 -3.81 6.50 1.80
C LYS A 220 -2.64 5.52 1.92
N LEU A 221 -2.07 5.11 0.78
CA LEU A 221 -0.93 4.18 0.76
C LEU A 221 0.28 4.71 1.55
N LEU A 222 0.68 5.96 1.32
CA LEU A 222 1.80 6.60 2.01
C LEU A 222 1.51 6.81 3.49
N VAL A 223 0.31 7.28 3.83
CA VAL A 223 -0.08 7.52 5.22
C VAL A 223 -0.09 6.21 6.02
N TYR A 224 -0.74 5.17 5.50
CA TYR A 224 -0.83 3.88 6.19
C TYR A 224 0.51 3.16 6.26
N SER A 225 1.34 3.22 5.22
CA SER A 225 2.71 2.65 5.28
C SER A 225 3.61 3.39 6.28
N GLY A 226 3.44 4.70 6.43
CA GLY A 226 4.13 5.47 7.48
C GLY A 226 3.73 5.03 8.89
N PHE A 227 2.42 4.90 9.17
CA PHE A 227 1.95 4.37 10.46
C PHE A 227 2.39 2.93 10.71
N GLU A 228 2.35 2.08 9.69
CA GLU A 228 2.82 0.70 9.76
C GLU A 228 4.31 0.64 10.12
N THR A 229 5.13 1.48 9.49
CA THR A 229 6.58 1.60 9.78
C THR A 229 6.83 2.01 11.24
N ILE A 230 6.05 2.95 11.77
CA ILE A 230 6.12 3.36 13.17
C ILE A 230 5.74 2.19 14.10
N SER A 231 4.67 1.48 13.79
CA SER A 231 4.22 0.31 14.56
C SER A 231 5.30 -0.78 14.63
N VAL A 232 5.98 -1.02 13.51
CA VAL A 232 7.10 -1.98 13.43
C VAL A 232 8.31 -1.47 14.23
N GLY A 233 8.63 -0.17 14.14
CA GLY A 233 9.66 0.45 14.99
C GLY A 233 9.37 0.27 16.49
N ALA A 234 8.11 0.39 16.90
CA ALA A 234 7.70 0.11 18.28
C ALA A 234 7.92 -1.36 18.66
N MET A 235 7.69 -2.31 17.75
CA MET A 235 8.01 -3.72 18.00
C MET A 235 9.51 -3.96 18.21
N PHE A 236 10.39 -3.31 17.43
CA PHE A 236 11.84 -3.39 17.66
C PHE A 236 12.25 -2.86 19.03
N LEU A 237 11.67 -1.73 19.44
CA LEU A 237 11.95 -1.15 20.75
C LEU A 237 11.48 -2.09 21.87
N LEU A 238 10.29 -2.66 21.75
CA LEU A 238 9.71 -3.57 22.73
C LEU A 238 10.45 -4.91 22.85
N GLN A 239 11.22 -5.31 21.84
CA GLN A 239 12.10 -6.48 21.90
C GLN A 239 13.50 -6.16 22.44
N SER A 240 13.85 -4.89 22.60
CA SER A 240 15.20 -4.52 23.03
C SER A 240 15.40 -4.85 24.51
N LYS A 241 16.53 -5.49 24.83
CA LYS A 241 16.93 -5.78 26.23
C LYS A 241 16.93 -4.50 27.07
N LEU A 242 17.34 -3.37 26.50
CA LEU A 242 17.29 -2.06 27.14
C LEU A 242 15.88 -1.70 27.62
N PHE A 243 14.86 -1.90 26.79
CA PHE A 243 13.47 -1.58 27.17
C PHE A 243 13.00 -2.45 28.33
N HIS A 244 13.29 -3.75 28.30
CA HIS A 244 12.99 -4.69 29.38
C HIS A 244 13.68 -4.29 30.69
N THR A 245 14.99 -3.98 30.64
CA THR A 245 15.77 -3.53 31.79
C THR A 245 15.23 -2.22 32.40
N VAL A 246 14.84 -1.26 31.57
CA VAL A 246 14.34 0.05 32.04
C VAL A 246 12.91 -0.04 32.57
N LEU A 247 12.03 -0.77 31.88
CA LEU A 247 10.63 -0.92 32.29
C LEU A 247 10.52 -1.78 33.56
N ASN A 248 11.40 -2.77 33.72
CA ASN A 248 11.43 -3.72 34.82
C ASN A 248 10.05 -4.36 35.08
N TRP A 249 9.29 -4.59 34.00
CA TRP A 249 7.98 -5.23 34.03
C TRP A 249 7.70 -6.00 32.74
N GLU A 250 8.12 -7.25 32.76
CA GLU A 250 8.08 -8.14 31.62
C GLU A 250 6.67 -8.42 31.08
N MET A 251 5.69 -8.59 31.98
CA MET A 251 4.30 -8.82 31.58
C MET A 251 3.70 -7.64 30.82
N LEU A 252 4.02 -6.40 31.23
CA LEU A 252 3.57 -5.21 30.51
C LEU A 252 4.24 -5.11 29.14
N ALA A 253 5.55 -5.36 29.06
CA ALA A 253 6.28 -5.39 27.79
C ALA A 253 5.67 -6.41 26.81
N TYR A 254 5.35 -7.61 27.31
CA TYR A 254 4.70 -8.66 26.54
C TYR A 254 3.32 -8.25 25.99
N PHE A 255 2.47 -7.62 26.81
CA PHE A 255 1.18 -7.11 26.37
C PHE A 255 1.29 -6.03 25.30
N LEU A 256 2.21 -5.07 25.51
CA LEU A 256 2.48 -4.02 24.53
C LEU A 256 2.95 -4.63 23.20
N GLN A 257 3.80 -5.66 23.26
CA GLN A 257 4.27 -6.36 22.07
C GLN A 257 3.09 -7.04 21.33
N CYS A 258 2.22 -7.74 22.04
CA CYS A 258 1.04 -8.37 21.46
C CYS A 258 0.09 -7.35 20.81
N SER A 259 -0.13 -6.21 21.46
CA SER A 259 -0.91 -5.10 20.89
C SER A 259 -0.31 -4.59 19.58
N MET A 260 1.01 -4.39 19.54
CA MET A 260 1.69 -3.90 18.33
C MET A 260 1.60 -4.90 17.17
N VAL A 261 1.61 -6.20 17.43
CA VAL A 261 1.39 -7.22 16.38
C VAL A 261 0.01 -7.06 15.75
N ILE A 262 -1.04 -6.90 16.56
CA ILE A 262 -2.42 -6.74 16.07
C ILE A 262 -2.58 -5.41 15.33
N ILE A 263 -2.06 -4.31 15.88
CA ILE A 263 -2.09 -2.99 15.24
C ILE A 263 -1.39 -3.03 13.88
N THR A 264 -0.22 -3.66 13.81
CA THR A 264 0.54 -3.83 12.57
C THR A 264 -0.26 -4.61 11.54
N ALA A 265 -0.92 -5.72 11.91
CA ALA A 265 -1.75 -6.50 11.00
C ALA A 265 -2.93 -5.68 10.42
N VAL A 266 -3.57 -4.83 11.23
CA VAL A 266 -4.66 -3.95 10.78
C VAL A 266 -4.14 -2.82 9.86
N LEU A 267 -2.98 -2.22 10.18
CA LEU A 267 -2.34 -1.23 9.33
C LEU A 267 -1.92 -1.82 7.98
N HIS A 268 -1.41 -3.05 8.00
CA HIS A 268 -1.09 -3.80 6.80
C HIS A 268 -2.32 -3.98 5.90
N LEU A 269 -3.47 -4.36 6.47
CA LEU A 269 -4.74 -4.45 5.73
C LEU A 269 -5.10 -3.12 5.04
N LEU A 270 -4.92 -2.00 5.74
CA LEU A 270 -5.19 -0.66 5.21
C LEU A 270 -4.24 -0.30 4.05
N VAL A 271 -2.95 -0.63 4.17
CA VAL A 271 -1.97 -0.50 3.09
C VAL A 271 -2.40 -1.31 1.87
N GLN A 272 -2.81 -2.56 2.07
CA GLN A 272 -3.26 -3.43 0.98
C GLN A 272 -4.54 -2.93 0.29
N ARG A 273 -5.52 -2.45 1.07
CA ARG A 273 -6.75 -1.84 0.55
C ARG A 273 -6.50 -0.61 -0.33
N SER A 274 -5.38 0.07 -0.14
CA SER A 274 -4.99 1.20 -0.97
C SER A 274 -4.41 0.81 -2.35
N LEU A 275 -4.06 -0.47 -2.53
CA LEU A 275 -3.55 -1.05 -3.78
C LEU A 275 -4.62 -1.84 -4.54
N ILE A 276 -5.39 -2.68 -3.84
CA ILE A 276 -6.31 -3.63 -4.46
C ILE A 276 -7.71 -3.02 -4.54
N LEU A 277 -8.18 -2.73 -5.76
CA LEU A 277 -9.49 -2.10 -5.97
C LEU A 277 -10.65 -3.10 -6.14
N ARG A 278 -10.37 -4.42 -6.22
CA ARG A 278 -11.39 -5.44 -6.52
C ARG A 278 -12.04 -5.99 -5.25
N LYS A 279 -13.37 -5.83 -5.15
CA LYS A 279 -14.18 -6.20 -3.97
C LYS A 279 -14.01 -7.67 -3.53
N LYS A 280 -13.98 -8.64 -4.46
CA LYS A 280 -13.88 -10.08 -4.12
C LYS A 280 -12.59 -10.43 -3.37
N PHE A 281 -11.45 -9.89 -3.82
CA PHE A 281 -10.15 -10.13 -3.18
C PHE A 281 -10.08 -9.47 -1.81
N LEU A 282 -10.52 -8.22 -1.71
CA LEU A 282 -10.55 -7.50 -0.42
C LEU A 282 -11.36 -8.25 0.63
N THR A 283 -12.48 -8.87 0.27
CA THR A 283 -13.26 -9.67 1.22
C THR A 283 -12.46 -10.86 1.77
N VAL A 284 -11.73 -11.59 0.94
CA VAL A 284 -10.91 -12.73 1.39
C VAL A 284 -9.79 -12.25 2.34
N VAL A 285 -9.14 -11.15 1.98
CA VAL A 285 -8.06 -10.55 2.79
C VAL A 285 -8.60 -10.05 4.13
N ASP A 286 -9.75 -9.37 4.14
CA ASP A 286 -10.44 -8.92 5.36
C ASP A 286 -10.70 -10.10 6.31
N PHE A 287 -11.27 -11.20 5.79
CA PHE A 287 -11.51 -12.40 6.58
C PHE A 287 -10.22 -13.03 7.11
N GLY A 288 -9.17 -13.08 6.28
CA GLY A 288 -7.88 -13.62 6.68
C GLY A 288 -7.25 -12.87 7.86
N ILE A 289 -7.27 -11.53 7.81
CA ILE A 289 -6.69 -10.70 8.88
C ILE A 289 -7.55 -10.71 10.14
N ILE A 290 -8.88 -10.68 10.01
CA ILE A 290 -9.77 -10.84 11.18
C ILE A 290 -9.54 -12.20 11.84
N PHE A 291 -9.47 -13.27 11.05
CA PHE A 291 -9.18 -14.61 11.54
C PHE A 291 -7.82 -14.66 12.25
N TYR A 292 -6.77 -14.10 11.64
CA TYR A 292 -5.45 -13.99 12.26
C TYR A 292 -5.53 -13.27 13.62
N CYS A 293 -6.19 -12.12 13.71
CA CYS A 293 -6.36 -11.38 14.97
C CYS A 293 -7.10 -12.20 16.03
N ILE A 294 -8.18 -12.90 15.66
CA ILE A 294 -8.95 -13.75 16.58
C ILE A 294 -8.08 -14.89 17.11
N VAL A 295 -7.37 -15.59 16.22
CA VAL A 295 -6.50 -16.71 16.63
C VAL A 295 -5.36 -16.19 17.49
N TYR A 296 -4.74 -15.06 17.14
CA TYR A 296 -3.66 -14.46 17.93
C TYR A 296 -4.14 -14.08 19.34
N VAL A 297 -5.29 -13.41 19.47
CA VAL A 297 -5.89 -13.09 20.77
C VAL A 297 -6.25 -14.36 21.54
N SER A 298 -6.78 -15.38 20.85
CA SER A 298 -7.10 -16.67 21.49
C SER A 298 -5.85 -17.34 22.04
N VAL A 299 -4.76 -17.38 21.28
CA VAL A 299 -3.46 -17.91 21.74
C VAL A 299 -2.91 -17.08 22.90
N MET A 300 -3.02 -15.75 22.85
CA MET A 300 -2.65 -14.87 23.96
C MET A 300 -3.45 -15.18 25.23
N VAL A 301 -4.76 -15.40 25.13
CA VAL A 301 -5.63 -15.78 26.25
C VAL A 301 -5.29 -17.18 26.77
N LEU A 302 -5.05 -18.16 25.88
CA LEU A 302 -4.63 -19.50 26.28
C LEU A 302 -3.26 -19.50 26.99
N LYS A 303 -2.33 -18.64 26.54
CA LYS A 303 -1.06 -18.37 27.23
C LYS A 303 -1.31 -17.79 28.63
N TRP A 304 -2.23 -16.83 28.75
CA TRP A 304 -2.61 -16.21 30.01
C TRP A 304 -3.15 -17.22 31.05
N PHE A 305 -3.96 -18.18 30.60
CA PHE A 305 -4.50 -19.25 31.47
C PHE A 305 -3.55 -20.45 31.63
N HIS A 306 -2.31 -20.37 31.16
CA HIS A 306 -1.29 -21.43 31.25
C HIS A 306 -1.70 -22.75 30.56
N LEU A 307 -2.65 -22.70 29.64
CA LEU A 307 -3.11 -23.87 28.90
C LEU A 307 -2.14 -24.24 27.77
N VAL A 308 -1.30 -23.29 27.33
CA VAL A 308 -0.29 -23.47 26.29
C VAL A 308 1.04 -22.85 26.76
N THR A 309 2.12 -23.62 26.66
CA THR A 309 3.50 -23.15 26.95
C THR A 309 3.96 -22.13 25.92
N PHE A 310 4.78 -21.14 26.31
CA PHE A 310 5.31 -20.10 25.42
C PHE A 310 5.98 -20.63 24.16
N ASP A 311 6.80 -21.68 24.26
CA ASP A 311 7.46 -22.30 23.09
C ASP A 311 6.42 -22.79 22.07
N LYS A 312 5.41 -23.55 22.51
CA LYS A 312 4.33 -24.04 21.63
C LYS A 312 3.48 -22.91 21.06
N ALA A 313 3.22 -21.89 21.85
CA ALA A 313 2.39 -20.77 21.42
C ALA A 313 3.10 -19.91 20.36
N TYR A 314 4.40 -19.68 20.52
CA TYR A 314 5.25 -19.04 19.52
C TYR A 314 5.28 -19.86 18.22
N LEU A 315 5.40 -21.19 18.30
CA LEU A 315 5.33 -22.05 17.12
C LEU A 315 3.99 -21.93 16.39
N ILE A 316 2.87 -21.90 17.13
CA ILE A 316 1.53 -21.70 16.55
C ILE A 316 1.47 -20.35 15.81
N GLU A 317 1.93 -19.28 16.45
CA GLU A 317 1.97 -17.94 15.85
C GLU A 317 2.83 -17.89 14.58
N LEU A 318 4.02 -18.50 14.63
CA LEU A 318 4.95 -18.58 13.51
C LEU A 318 4.34 -19.33 12.31
N VAL A 319 3.70 -20.48 12.56
CA VAL A 319 3.05 -21.27 11.51
C VAL A 319 1.86 -20.51 10.91
N LEU A 320 1.05 -19.85 11.74
CA LEU A 320 -0.07 -19.03 11.27
C LEU A 320 0.40 -17.87 10.39
N PHE A 321 1.47 -17.18 10.81
CA PHE A 321 2.08 -16.12 10.02
C PHE A 321 2.59 -16.65 8.68
N ALA A 322 3.33 -17.76 8.68
CA ALA A 322 3.85 -18.38 7.46
C ALA A 322 2.74 -18.75 6.47
N VAL A 323 1.71 -19.45 6.94
CA VAL A 323 0.54 -19.84 6.11
C VAL A 323 -0.19 -18.60 5.60
N GLY A 324 -0.38 -17.59 6.44
CA GLY A 324 -1.01 -16.33 6.07
C GLY A 324 -0.27 -15.62 4.95
N VAL A 325 1.05 -15.44 5.07
CA VAL A 325 1.88 -14.79 4.05
C VAL A 325 1.87 -15.58 2.74
N ILE A 326 1.93 -16.92 2.79
CA ILE A 326 1.89 -17.78 1.58
C ILE A 326 0.55 -17.63 0.86
N ILE A 327 -0.58 -17.84 1.56
CA ILE A 327 -1.92 -17.70 0.99
C ILE A 327 -2.08 -16.30 0.39
N TYR A 328 -1.64 -15.27 1.11
CA TYR A 328 -1.70 -13.90 0.64
C TYR A 328 -0.89 -13.68 -0.64
N THR A 329 0.33 -14.20 -0.69
CA THR A 329 1.22 -14.09 -1.86
C THR A 329 0.61 -14.76 -3.08
N LEU A 330 -0.01 -15.93 -2.92
CA LEU A 330 -0.71 -16.64 -4.00
C LEU A 330 -1.92 -15.86 -4.51
N LEU A 331 -2.73 -15.31 -3.60
CA LEU A 331 -3.87 -14.46 -3.97
C LEU A 331 -3.41 -13.24 -4.77
N MET A 332 -2.31 -12.59 -4.36
CA MET A 332 -1.77 -11.43 -5.08
C MET A 332 -1.14 -11.80 -6.41
N GLY A 333 -0.48 -12.96 -6.49
CA GLY A 333 0.06 -13.52 -7.74
C GLY A 333 -1.05 -13.78 -8.77
N SER A 334 -2.13 -14.48 -8.36
CA SER A 334 -3.31 -14.70 -9.21
C SER A 334 -3.95 -13.37 -9.61
N ALA A 335 -4.15 -12.44 -8.68
CA ALA A 335 -4.70 -11.13 -9.00
C ALA A 335 -3.84 -10.34 -10.01
N SER A 336 -2.51 -10.41 -9.91
CA SER A 336 -1.61 -9.74 -10.84
C SER A 336 -1.64 -10.38 -12.24
N TYR A 337 -1.69 -11.72 -12.30
CA TYR A 337 -1.73 -12.50 -13.54
C TYR A 337 -3.08 -12.35 -14.27
N ASP A 338 -4.18 -12.68 -13.60
CA ASP A 338 -5.51 -12.77 -14.20
C ASP A 338 -6.03 -11.40 -14.70
N TYR A 339 -5.61 -10.32 -14.04
CA TYR A 339 -6.12 -8.97 -14.33
C TYR A 339 -5.09 -8.04 -14.97
N LYS A 340 -3.91 -8.56 -15.37
CA LYS A 340 -2.78 -7.77 -15.89
C LYS A 340 -2.43 -6.57 -15.00
N GLN A 341 -2.70 -6.65 -13.69
CA GLN A 341 -2.38 -5.59 -12.74
C GLN A 341 -0.88 -5.55 -12.49
N LYS A 342 -0.18 -4.70 -13.25
CA LYS A 342 1.26 -4.44 -13.07
C LYS A 342 1.60 -3.90 -11.67
N GLU A 343 0.63 -3.26 -11.02
CA GLU A 343 0.75 -2.72 -9.65
C GLU A 343 0.97 -3.78 -8.57
N GLY A 344 0.53 -5.04 -8.79
CA GLY A 344 0.68 -6.13 -7.80
C GLY A 344 2.05 -6.82 -7.82
N ARG A 345 2.87 -6.59 -8.85
CA ARG A 345 4.16 -7.28 -9.02
C ARG A 345 5.21 -6.94 -7.95
N PRO A 346 5.42 -5.66 -7.57
CA PRO A 346 6.38 -5.31 -6.52
C PRO A 346 6.00 -5.93 -5.17
N LEU A 347 4.70 -5.97 -4.87
CA LEU A 347 4.18 -6.58 -3.66
C LEU A 347 4.40 -8.10 -3.64
N PHE A 348 4.17 -8.77 -4.77
CA PHE A 348 4.45 -10.20 -4.90
C PHE A 348 5.92 -10.52 -4.62
N VAL A 349 6.84 -9.73 -5.20
CA VAL A 349 8.29 -9.89 -4.97
C VAL A 349 8.66 -9.61 -3.50
N ALA A 350 8.12 -8.55 -2.91
CA ALA A 350 8.36 -8.20 -1.51
C ALA A 350 7.90 -9.32 -0.57
N ASN A 351 6.73 -9.92 -0.83
CA ASN A 351 6.25 -11.04 -0.04
C ASN A 351 7.10 -12.30 -0.20
N LEU A 352 7.70 -12.54 -1.37
CA LEU A 352 8.57 -13.70 -1.57
C LEU A 352 9.80 -13.63 -0.66
N VAL A 353 10.37 -12.43 -0.46
CA VAL A 353 11.43 -12.20 0.53
C VAL A 353 10.92 -12.48 1.94
N LEU A 354 9.72 -12.01 2.29
CA LEU A 354 9.12 -12.26 3.60
C LEU A 354 8.90 -13.76 3.87
N ILE A 355 8.48 -14.52 2.85
CA ILE A 355 8.35 -15.99 2.94
C ILE A 355 9.71 -16.62 3.23
N ILE A 356 10.77 -16.24 2.49
CA ILE A 356 12.12 -16.77 2.71
C ILE A 356 12.57 -16.51 4.15
N CYS A 357 12.41 -15.28 4.64
CA CYS A 357 12.71 -14.91 6.01
C CYS A 357 11.92 -15.73 7.04
N THR A 358 10.64 -15.99 6.78
CA THR A 358 9.77 -16.79 7.66
C THR A 358 10.17 -18.27 7.66
N VAL A 359 10.59 -18.82 6.51
CA VAL A 359 11.09 -20.19 6.42
C VAL A 359 12.42 -20.32 7.15
N ILE A 360 13.33 -19.35 7.02
CA ILE A 360 14.59 -19.31 7.78
C ILE A 360 14.29 -19.31 9.29
N GLU A 361 13.36 -18.48 9.75
CA GLU A 361 12.93 -18.45 11.15
C GLU A 361 12.43 -19.82 11.63
N LEU A 362 11.55 -20.46 10.84
CA LEU A 362 11.01 -21.77 11.17
C LEU A 362 12.11 -22.84 11.26
N LEU A 363 13.08 -22.83 10.35
CA LEU A 363 14.22 -23.75 10.39
C LEU A 363 15.12 -23.50 11.61
N LEU A 364 15.39 -22.23 11.95
CA LEU A 364 16.16 -21.87 13.13
C LEU A 364 15.47 -22.33 14.41
N TYR A 365 14.14 -22.13 14.52
CA TYR A 365 13.34 -22.60 15.64
C TYR A 365 13.41 -24.13 15.78
N LEU A 366 13.26 -24.88 14.67
CA LEU A 366 13.30 -26.35 14.67
C LEU A 366 14.69 -26.91 14.99
N SER A 367 15.77 -26.19 14.62
CA SER A 367 17.14 -26.66 14.78
C SER A 367 17.65 -26.69 16.24
N LYS A 368 16.89 -26.18 17.22
CA LYS A 368 17.30 -25.97 18.63
C LYS A 368 18.55 -25.06 18.85
N TYR A 369 19.25 -24.65 17.80
CA TYR A 369 20.43 -23.78 17.85
C TYR A 369 20.10 -22.26 17.95
N GLY A 370 18.82 -21.88 17.83
CA GLY A 370 18.43 -20.50 17.48
C GLY A 370 17.80 -19.63 18.58
N HIS A 371 17.83 -19.98 19.87
CA HIS A 371 17.03 -19.23 20.87
C HIS A 371 17.41 -17.74 21.03
N GLY A 372 18.66 -17.36 20.71
CA GLY A 372 19.09 -15.95 20.68
C GLY A 372 18.82 -15.20 19.36
N ILE A 373 18.29 -15.87 18.33
CA ILE A 373 18.01 -15.32 16.99
C ILE A 373 16.51 -15.25 16.71
N ASN A 374 15.67 -15.81 17.59
CA ASN A 374 14.22 -15.86 17.46
C ASN A 374 13.62 -14.49 17.07
N GLY A 375 12.88 -14.46 15.97
CA GLY A 375 12.18 -13.31 15.41
C GLY A 375 13.01 -12.41 14.49
N LYS A 376 14.35 -12.47 14.51
CA LYS A 376 15.22 -11.55 13.75
C LYS A 376 15.04 -11.67 12.23
N PRO A 377 15.07 -12.87 11.62
CA PRO A 377 14.76 -13.06 10.20
C PRO A 377 13.40 -12.48 9.76
N ILE A 378 12.31 -12.77 10.48
CA ILE A 378 10.97 -12.26 10.14
C ILE A 378 10.97 -10.74 10.11
N ILE A 379 11.55 -10.15 11.14
CA ILE A 379 11.64 -8.72 11.30
C ILE A 379 12.42 -8.08 10.14
N ALA A 380 13.57 -8.65 9.76
CA ALA A 380 14.33 -8.20 8.60
C ALA A 380 13.50 -8.31 7.29
N GLY A 381 12.76 -9.41 7.11
CA GLY A 381 11.84 -9.59 5.99
C GLY A 381 10.74 -8.53 5.94
N CYS A 382 10.14 -8.21 7.10
CA CYS A 382 9.16 -7.14 7.24
C CYS A 382 9.77 -5.79 6.86
N THR A 383 10.96 -5.45 7.37
CA THR A 383 11.66 -4.20 7.02
C THR A 383 11.90 -4.08 5.52
N ILE A 384 12.40 -5.13 4.86
CA ILE A 384 12.62 -5.12 3.41
C ILE A 384 11.29 -4.94 2.67
N TYR A 385 10.26 -5.67 3.08
CA TYR A 385 8.93 -5.54 2.52
C TYR A 385 8.42 -4.09 2.60
N PHE A 386 8.57 -3.43 3.76
CA PHE A 386 8.13 -2.05 3.94
C PHE A 386 8.92 -1.06 3.10
N VAL A 387 10.24 -1.23 2.98
CA VAL A 387 11.08 -0.39 2.11
C VAL A 387 10.63 -0.50 0.65
N VAL A 388 10.34 -1.72 0.17
CA VAL A 388 9.81 -1.93 -1.19
C VAL A 388 8.45 -1.24 -1.36
N MET A 389 7.56 -1.40 -0.39
CA MET A 389 6.24 -0.78 -0.40
C MET A 389 6.30 0.74 -0.36
N TRP A 390 7.26 1.29 0.38
CA TRP A 390 7.51 2.72 0.45
C TRP A 390 8.02 3.26 -0.88
N MET A 391 9.06 2.66 -1.46
CA MET A 391 9.58 3.03 -2.78
C MET A 391 8.48 2.99 -3.84
N TYR A 392 7.62 1.96 -3.78
CA TYR A 392 6.48 1.84 -4.66
C TYR A 392 5.43 2.93 -4.42
N GLY A 393 5.09 3.21 -3.16
CA GLY A 393 4.13 4.25 -2.78
C GLY A 393 4.56 5.65 -3.20
N LEU A 394 5.83 5.99 -3.02
CA LEU A 394 6.43 7.23 -3.52
C LEU A 394 6.40 7.29 -5.04
N LYS A 395 6.86 6.23 -5.72
CA LYS A 395 6.82 6.16 -7.19
C LYS A 395 5.40 6.32 -7.72
N ARG A 396 4.40 5.72 -7.06
CA ARG A 396 2.99 5.85 -7.42
C ARG A 396 2.46 7.27 -7.19
N ALA A 397 2.79 7.90 -6.06
CA ALA A 397 2.36 9.26 -5.79
C ALA A 397 2.96 10.25 -6.80
N HIS A 398 4.27 10.15 -7.06
CA HIS A 398 4.94 10.95 -8.08
C HIS A 398 4.46 10.61 -9.49
N PHE A 399 4.19 9.34 -9.80
CA PHE A 399 3.63 8.97 -11.10
C PHE A 399 2.23 9.54 -11.26
N VAL A 400 1.38 9.55 -10.24
CA VAL A 400 0.05 10.16 -10.30
C VAL A 400 0.12 11.69 -10.41
N GLU A 401 1.11 12.32 -9.79
CA GLU A 401 1.35 13.76 -9.90
C GLU A 401 1.91 14.13 -11.26
N LYS A 402 2.93 13.40 -11.74
CA LYS A 402 3.49 13.53 -13.07
C LYS A 402 2.44 13.23 -14.14
N VAL A 403 1.64 12.18 -13.95
CA VAL A 403 0.47 11.89 -14.79
C VAL A 403 -0.50 13.05 -14.70
N LYS A 404 -0.83 13.67 -13.56
CA LYS A 404 -1.67 14.89 -13.57
C LYS A 404 -1.05 16.05 -14.36
N GLU A 405 0.26 16.21 -14.31
CA GLU A 405 0.99 17.24 -15.06
C GLU A 405 1.08 16.93 -16.56
N THR A 406 1.20 15.65 -16.96
CA THR A 406 1.23 15.20 -18.37
C THR A 406 -0.15 14.84 -18.95
N THR A 407 -1.12 14.45 -18.12
CA THR A 407 -2.57 14.32 -18.46
C THR A 407 -3.27 15.66 -18.46
N GLY A 408 -2.56 16.77 -18.20
CA GLY A 408 -2.97 18.05 -18.78
C GLY A 408 -3.22 17.91 -20.28
N ASP A 409 -2.43 17.10 -21.00
CA ASP A 409 -2.62 16.83 -22.43
C ASP A 409 -3.58 15.66 -22.70
N ASP A 410 -3.45 14.50 -22.04
CA ASP A 410 -4.30 13.32 -22.33
C ASP A 410 -5.73 13.40 -21.75
N ALA A 411 -5.92 14.02 -20.58
CA ALA A 411 -7.27 14.30 -20.08
C ALA A 411 -7.91 15.44 -20.87
N ALA A 412 -7.13 16.42 -21.36
CA ALA A 412 -7.61 17.37 -22.35
C ALA A 412 -7.94 16.68 -23.67
N ILE A 413 -7.18 15.71 -24.17
CA ILE A 413 -7.55 14.94 -25.37
C ILE A 413 -8.85 14.18 -25.10
N LYS A 414 -8.98 13.51 -23.94
CA LYS A 414 -10.20 12.76 -23.60
C LYS A 414 -11.42 13.65 -23.37
N GLU A 415 -11.22 14.84 -22.80
CA GLU A 415 -12.23 15.88 -22.63
C GLU A 415 -12.57 16.52 -23.98
N GLN A 416 -11.59 16.76 -24.86
CA GLN A 416 -11.76 17.18 -26.26
C GLN A 416 -12.49 16.12 -27.10
N VAL A 417 -12.23 14.82 -26.89
CA VAL A 417 -12.97 13.71 -27.53
C VAL A 417 -14.44 13.75 -27.11
N ILE A 418 -14.70 13.91 -25.81
CA ILE A 418 -16.06 13.93 -25.25
C ILE A 418 -16.79 15.24 -25.60
N GLU A 419 -16.07 16.35 -25.74
CA GLU A 419 -16.62 17.64 -26.19
C GLU A 419 -16.91 17.66 -27.70
N ARG A 420 -16.09 16.99 -28.53
CA ARG A 420 -16.29 16.91 -30.00
C ARG A 420 -17.38 15.93 -30.40
N ILE A 421 -17.45 14.76 -29.77
CA ILE A 421 -18.57 13.84 -29.99
C ILE A 421 -19.78 14.42 -29.27
N ASN A 422 -20.76 14.99 -29.97
CA ASN A 422 -21.99 15.48 -29.36
C ASN A 422 -22.69 14.34 -28.59
N PRO A 423 -22.55 14.25 -27.24
CA PRO A 423 -22.94 13.06 -26.52
C PRO A 423 -24.46 12.93 -26.53
N ASN A 424 -25.17 14.06 -26.57
CA ASN A 424 -26.62 14.10 -26.67
C ASN A 424 -27.10 13.51 -28.00
N LEU A 425 -26.47 13.86 -29.13
CA LEU A 425 -26.80 13.26 -30.42
C LEU A 425 -26.55 11.76 -30.41
N LEU A 426 -25.41 11.31 -29.89
CA LEU A 426 -25.04 9.90 -29.87
C LEU A 426 -25.98 9.07 -28.97
N PHE A 427 -26.27 9.53 -27.74
CA PHE A 427 -27.22 8.85 -26.85
C PHE A 427 -28.64 8.82 -27.44
N ALA A 428 -29.12 9.93 -27.99
CA ALA A 428 -30.43 9.98 -28.63
C ALA A 428 -30.50 9.05 -29.87
N SER A 429 -29.39 8.94 -30.60
CA SER A 429 -29.27 8.03 -31.74
C SER A 429 -29.36 6.57 -31.31
N PHE A 430 -28.69 6.18 -30.22
CA PHE A 430 -28.80 4.83 -29.65
C PHE A 430 -30.19 4.51 -29.10
N GLN A 431 -30.87 5.47 -28.46
CA GLN A 431 -32.25 5.28 -28.02
C GLN A 431 -33.20 5.07 -29.20
N THR A 432 -33.04 5.86 -30.26
CA THR A 432 -33.81 5.72 -31.50
C THR A 432 -33.54 4.37 -32.17
N LEU A 433 -32.26 3.96 -32.26
CA LEU A 433 -31.87 2.64 -32.75
C LEU A 433 -32.53 1.51 -31.95
N GLN A 434 -32.51 1.57 -30.61
CA GLN A 434 -33.16 0.56 -29.78
C GLN A 434 -34.66 0.46 -30.10
N ASN A 435 -35.34 1.59 -30.31
CA ASN A 435 -36.74 1.61 -30.69
C ASN A 435 -36.99 1.05 -32.10
N LEU A 436 -36.09 1.30 -33.05
CA LEU A 436 -36.17 0.74 -34.41
C LEU A 436 -35.96 -0.79 -34.42
N ILE A 437 -35.01 -1.28 -33.62
CA ILE A 437 -34.77 -2.72 -33.44
C ILE A 437 -35.99 -3.39 -32.83
N LYS A 438 -36.56 -2.83 -31.75
CA LYS A 438 -37.78 -3.35 -31.11
C LYS A 438 -38.98 -3.42 -32.07
N LYS A 439 -39.02 -2.53 -33.07
CA LYS A 439 -40.08 -2.48 -34.09
C LYS A 439 -39.77 -3.31 -35.35
N GLY A 440 -38.61 -3.99 -35.41
CA GLY A 440 -38.20 -4.77 -36.59
C GLY A 440 -37.99 -3.91 -37.85
N SER A 441 -37.65 -2.63 -37.70
CA SER A 441 -37.49 -1.72 -38.85
C SER A 441 -36.13 -1.89 -39.52
N ASN A 442 -36.12 -2.00 -40.85
CA ASN A 442 -34.89 -2.00 -41.66
C ASN A 442 -34.10 -0.68 -41.56
N LEU A 443 -34.70 0.40 -41.03
CA LEU A 443 -33.99 1.64 -40.72
C LEU A 443 -32.93 1.46 -39.61
N SER A 444 -33.04 0.42 -38.77
CA SER A 444 -32.06 0.13 -37.72
C SER A 444 -30.65 -0.11 -38.28
N VAL A 445 -30.54 -0.84 -39.39
CA VAL A 445 -29.25 -1.12 -40.05
C VAL A 445 -28.63 0.19 -40.59
N LYS A 446 -29.46 1.05 -41.22
CA LYS A 446 -29.00 2.36 -41.70
C LYS A 446 -28.55 3.26 -40.55
N MET A 447 -29.29 3.24 -39.43
CA MET A 447 -28.94 4.01 -38.24
C MET A 447 -27.61 3.55 -37.63
N ILE A 448 -27.33 2.24 -37.60
CA ILE A 448 -26.03 1.69 -37.17
C ILE A 448 -24.90 2.18 -38.07
N TYR A 449 -25.10 2.15 -39.38
CA TYR A 449 -24.12 2.66 -40.35
C TYR A 449 -23.79 4.13 -40.09
N TYR A 450 -24.80 5.00 -40.01
CA TYR A 450 -24.58 6.42 -39.78
C TYR A 450 -23.97 6.73 -38.41
N ILE A 451 -24.32 5.99 -37.35
CA ILE A 451 -23.64 6.10 -36.04
C ILE A 451 -22.16 5.73 -36.18
N SER A 452 -21.84 4.67 -36.94
CA SER A 452 -20.47 4.20 -37.12
C SER A 452 -19.61 5.21 -37.87
N VAL A 453 -20.14 5.77 -38.96
CA VAL A 453 -19.49 6.85 -39.74
C VAL A 453 -19.27 8.08 -38.86
N TYR A 454 -20.33 8.56 -38.17
CA TYR A 454 -20.24 9.73 -37.29
C TYR A 454 -19.18 9.56 -36.18
N VAL A 455 -19.12 8.40 -35.52
CA VAL A 455 -18.13 8.16 -34.45
C VAL A 455 -16.71 8.04 -35.01
N ARG A 456 -16.54 7.33 -36.14
CA ARG A 456 -15.23 7.15 -36.78
C ARG A 456 -14.65 8.50 -37.21
N ASP A 457 -15.43 9.32 -37.89
CA ASP A 457 -14.94 10.57 -38.47
C ASP A 457 -14.64 11.61 -37.36
N ASN A 458 -15.46 11.63 -36.29
CA ASN A 458 -15.13 12.38 -35.08
C ASN A 458 -13.84 11.91 -34.41
N MET A 459 -13.53 10.61 -34.42
CA MET A 459 -12.28 10.08 -33.87
C MET A 459 -11.06 10.46 -34.72
N LEU A 460 -11.15 10.40 -36.06
CA LEU A 460 -10.08 10.82 -36.96
C LEU A 460 -9.75 12.31 -36.81
N SER A 461 -10.76 13.13 -36.50
CA SER A 461 -10.54 14.57 -36.28
C SER A 461 -9.68 14.94 -35.06
N LEU A 462 -9.34 13.97 -34.21
CA LEU A 462 -8.53 14.17 -33.01
C LEU A 462 -7.03 14.13 -33.28
N THR A 463 -6.60 13.37 -34.28
CA THR A 463 -5.20 13.23 -34.65
C THR A 463 -4.77 14.28 -35.67
N ASP A 464 -5.71 14.72 -36.52
CA ASP A 464 -5.38 15.48 -37.74
C ASP A 464 -6.11 16.84 -37.80
N GLN A 465 -6.00 17.64 -36.72
CA GLN A 465 -6.70 18.92 -36.64
C GLN A 465 -6.20 19.91 -37.72
N GLY A 466 -7.12 20.33 -38.59
CA GLY A 466 -6.84 21.29 -39.66
C GLY A 466 -6.09 20.67 -40.84
N GLU A 467 -5.89 19.36 -40.89
CA GLU A 467 -5.46 18.66 -42.10
C GLU A 467 -6.41 18.97 -43.27
N MET A 468 -5.85 19.17 -44.46
CA MET A 468 -6.64 19.34 -45.68
C MET A 468 -7.15 17.98 -46.14
N ILE A 469 -8.46 17.82 -46.19
CA ILE A 469 -9.12 16.59 -46.64
C ILE A 469 -9.95 16.83 -47.89
N PRO A 470 -10.16 15.81 -48.73
CA PRO A 470 -11.12 15.90 -49.81
C PRO A 470 -12.50 16.31 -49.27
N PHE A 471 -13.17 17.26 -49.91
CA PHE A 471 -14.52 17.67 -49.52
C PHE A 471 -15.50 16.50 -49.56
N GLY A 472 -15.24 15.49 -50.41
CA GLY A 472 -15.99 14.23 -50.40
C GLY A 472 -16.07 13.57 -49.02
N ASP A 473 -14.99 13.61 -48.24
CA ASP A 473 -14.91 12.99 -46.90
C ASP A 473 -15.70 13.82 -45.88
N GLU A 474 -15.50 15.15 -45.88
CA GLU A 474 -16.29 16.07 -45.04
C GLU A 474 -17.80 15.95 -45.35
N LEU A 475 -18.15 15.77 -46.62
CA LEU A 475 -19.54 15.60 -47.06
C LEU A 475 -20.14 14.27 -46.59
N GLU A 476 -19.36 13.18 -46.52
CA GLU A 476 -19.83 11.91 -45.95
C GLU A 476 -20.18 12.08 -44.47
N HIS A 477 -19.35 12.81 -43.73
CA HIS A 477 -19.59 13.10 -42.32
C HIS A 477 -20.86 13.94 -42.12
N ILE A 478 -21.02 15.01 -42.92
CA ILE A 478 -22.24 15.85 -42.96
C ILE A 478 -23.49 15.02 -43.28
N LEU A 479 -23.40 14.11 -44.26
CA LEU A 479 -24.51 13.22 -44.63
C LEU A 479 -24.89 12.32 -43.44
N ALA A 480 -23.91 11.72 -42.77
CA ALA A 480 -24.16 10.87 -41.60
C ALA A 480 -24.90 11.65 -40.50
N TYR A 481 -24.42 12.86 -40.16
CA TYR A 481 -25.07 13.74 -39.20
C TYR A 481 -26.53 14.05 -39.57
N LEU A 482 -26.78 14.52 -40.80
CA LEU A 482 -28.11 14.89 -41.27
C LEU A 482 -29.08 13.70 -41.30
N GLN A 483 -28.58 12.50 -41.63
CA GLN A 483 -29.38 11.28 -41.62
C GLN A 483 -29.77 10.86 -40.19
N LEU A 484 -28.85 10.95 -39.23
CA LEU A 484 -29.17 10.70 -37.80
C LEU A 484 -30.26 11.67 -37.32
N GLN A 485 -30.18 12.93 -37.71
CA GLN A 485 -31.18 13.95 -37.40
C GLN A 485 -32.55 13.65 -38.04
N LYS A 486 -32.58 13.30 -39.33
CA LYS A 486 -33.81 12.98 -40.07
C LYS A 486 -34.55 11.77 -39.51
N ILE A 487 -33.81 10.71 -39.16
CA ILE A 487 -34.41 9.51 -38.57
C ILE A 487 -35.04 9.82 -37.21
N ARG A 488 -34.43 10.73 -36.44
CA ARG A 488 -34.90 11.14 -35.11
C ARG A 488 -36.09 12.10 -35.17
N ASN A 489 -36.02 13.09 -36.06
CA ASN A 489 -36.97 14.20 -36.13
C ASN A 489 -37.79 14.13 -37.42
N ARG A 490 -39.05 13.69 -37.33
CA ARG A 490 -39.93 13.52 -38.50
C ARG A 490 -40.24 14.81 -39.27
N GLY A 491 -40.13 15.97 -38.64
CA GLY A 491 -40.35 17.26 -39.29
C GLY A 491 -39.08 17.91 -39.85
N PHE A 492 -37.93 17.25 -39.72
CA PHE A 492 -36.66 17.70 -40.28
C PHE A 492 -36.44 17.06 -41.65
N GLU A 493 -36.26 17.91 -42.65
CA GLU A 493 -35.90 17.50 -44.00
C GLU A 493 -34.56 18.14 -44.40
N PHE A 494 -33.85 17.49 -45.33
CA PHE A 494 -32.61 18.04 -45.85
C PHE A 494 -32.38 17.67 -47.30
N ALA A 495 -31.59 18.49 -48.00
CA ALA A 495 -31.13 18.23 -49.36
C ALA A 495 -29.63 18.51 -49.49
N ILE A 496 -28.93 17.68 -50.26
CA ILE A 496 -27.53 17.88 -50.64
C ILE A 496 -27.47 18.06 -52.16
N GLU A 497 -27.12 19.25 -52.61
CA GLU A 497 -26.99 19.62 -54.02
C GLU A 497 -25.51 19.83 -54.34
N CYS A 498 -24.78 18.74 -54.59
CA CYS A 498 -23.33 18.78 -54.73
C CYS A 498 -22.91 18.43 -56.16
N LYS A 499 -22.44 19.43 -56.92
CA LYS A 499 -21.93 19.24 -58.30
C LYS A 499 -20.44 18.95 -58.38
N HIS A 500 -19.69 19.35 -57.36
CA HIS A 500 -18.23 19.21 -57.28
C HIS A 500 -17.83 18.71 -55.90
N LYS A 501 -16.94 17.72 -55.86
CA LYS A 501 -16.37 17.15 -54.62
C LYS A 501 -14.84 17.10 -54.63
N ASP A 502 -14.24 17.38 -55.78
CA ASP A 502 -12.82 17.19 -56.07
C ASP A 502 -12.02 18.45 -55.70
N PHE A 503 -12.17 18.90 -54.46
CA PHE A 503 -11.38 19.98 -53.87
C PHE A 503 -11.18 19.71 -52.39
N TYR A 504 -10.22 20.41 -51.78
CA TYR A 504 -9.84 20.17 -50.39
C TYR A 504 -10.39 21.24 -49.46
N VAL A 505 -10.76 20.81 -48.25
CA VAL A 505 -11.18 21.68 -47.15
C VAL A 505 -10.42 21.28 -45.89
N PRO A 506 -10.16 22.20 -44.95
CA PRO A 506 -9.66 21.81 -43.64
C PRO A 506 -10.73 20.96 -42.95
N ARG A 507 -10.33 19.82 -42.41
CA ARG A 507 -11.23 18.88 -41.71
C ARG A 507 -12.08 19.58 -40.65
N ASN A 508 -13.37 19.22 -40.58
CA ASN A 508 -14.36 19.72 -39.62
C ASN A 508 -14.62 21.23 -39.68
N THR A 509 -14.53 21.84 -40.86
CA THR A 509 -14.85 23.26 -41.03
C THR A 509 -16.27 23.50 -41.49
N ILE A 510 -16.85 22.58 -42.28
CA ILE A 510 -18.19 22.73 -42.86
C ILE A 510 -19.23 22.06 -41.98
N GLU A 511 -18.90 20.90 -41.40
CA GLU A 511 -19.80 20.18 -40.49
C GLU A 511 -20.37 21.07 -39.36
N PRO A 512 -19.59 21.87 -38.61
CA PRO A 512 -20.15 22.68 -37.52
C PRO A 512 -21.15 23.75 -38.02
N MET A 513 -21.03 24.18 -39.27
CA MET A 513 -21.96 25.12 -39.89
C MET A 513 -23.31 24.44 -40.12
N VAL A 514 -23.30 23.17 -40.56
CA VAL A 514 -24.49 22.33 -40.69
C VAL A 514 -25.07 21.99 -39.31
N GLU A 515 -24.24 21.68 -38.31
CA GLU A 515 -24.71 21.47 -36.94
C GLU A 515 -25.42 22.70 -36.37
N ASN A 516 -24.88 23.90 -36.64
CA ASN A 516 -25.48 25.15 -36.21
C ASN A 516 -26.83 25.42 -36.89
N ALA A 517 -26.94 25.15 -38.19
CA ALA A 517 -28.20 25.25 -38.94
C ALA A 517 -29.28 24.34 -38.33
N VAL A 518 -28.93 23.09 -37.98
CA VAL A 518 -29.87 22.16 -37.34
C VAL A 518 -30.19 22.55 -35.89
N LYS A 519 -29.18 22.85 -35.07
CA LYS A 519 -29.33 23.09 -33.63
C LYS A 519 -30.01 24.42 -33.31
N TYR A 520 -29.58 25.50 -33.97
CA TYR A 520 -30.06 26.85 -33.68
C TYR A 520 -31.11 27.32 -34.68
N GLY A 521 -31.00 26.94 -35.95
CA GLY A 521 -32.02 27.22 -36.96
C GLY A 521 -33.27 26.39 -36.72
N ILE A 522 -33.17 25.07 -36.92
CA ILE A 522 -34.31 24.15 -36.86
C ILE A 522 -34.74 23.84 -35.42
N GLY A 523 -33.79 23.66 -34.50
CA GLY A 523 -34.08 23.43 -33.08
C GLY A 523 -34.84 24.58 -32.42
N GLY A 524 -34.72 25.81 -32.94
CA GLY A 524 -35.52 26.96 -32.55
C GLY A 524 -36.95 26.98 -33.10
N ASN A 525 -37.27 26.10 -34.05
CA ASN A 525 -38.56 26.01 -34.74
C ASN A 525 -39.23 24.64 -34.52
N ASP A 526 -39.38 24.23 -33.26
CA ASP A 526 -39.98 22.94 -32.84
C ASP A 526 -39.36 21.69 -33.50
N ASN A 527 -38.09 21.77 -33.92
CA ASN A 527 -37.39 20.74 -34.70
C ASN A 527 -38.05 20.43 -36.06
N THR A 528 -38.74 21.41 -36.64
CA THR A 528 -39.35 21.33 -37.98
C THR A 528 -38.73 22.34 -38.93
N GLY A 529 -38.39 21.89 -40.14
CA GLY A 529 -37.79 22.74 -41.18
C GLY A 529 -36.77 22.00 -42.04
N ASN A 530 -36.07 22.76 -42.87
CA ASN A 530 -35.26 22.27 -43.97
C ASN A 530 -33.83 22.80 -43.88
N VAL A 531 -32.85 21.90 -44.09
CA VAL A 531 -31.45 22.29 -44.28
C VAL A 531 -30.97 21.87 -45.67
N VAL A 532 -30.39 22.79 -46.44
CA VAL A 532 -29.83 22.52 -47.77
C VAL A 532 -28.34 22.79 -47.75
N VAL A 533 -27.55 21.79 -48.13
CA VAL A 533 -26.11 21.93 -48.38
C VAL A 533 -25.89 21.92 -49.89
N ARG A 534 -25.48 23.04 -50.46
CA ARG A 534 -25.29 23.22 -51.90
C ARG A 534 -23.83 23.50 -52.22
N VAL A 535 -23.29 22.83 -53.23
CA VAL A 535 -21.92 23.02 -53.71
C VAL A 535 -21.91 23.22 -55.21
N TYR A 536 -21.35 24.35 -55.64
CA TYR A 536 -21.35 24.80 -57.03
C TYR A 536 -20.13 25.67 -57.30
N GLU A 537 -19.74 25.75 -58.57
CA GLU A 537 -18.64 26.60 -59.03
C GLU A 537 -19.11 28.06 -59.21
N ARG A 538 -18.26 29.01 -58.82
CA ARG A 538 -18.36 30.45 -59.11
C ARG A 538 -17.06 30.89 -59.79
N GLU A 539 -17.06 32.09 -60.39
CA GLU A 539 -15.85 32.66 -61.02
C GLU A 539 -14.64 32.74 -60.07
N GLU A 540 -14.90 32.86 -58.77
CA GLU A 540 -13.88 32.98 -57.73
C GLU A 540 -13.49 31.64 -57.06
N GLY A 541 -14.01 30.50 -57.52
CA GLY A 541 -13.72 29.15 -56.99
C GLY A 541 -14.95 28.33 -56.61
N TYR A 542 -14.80 27.36 -55.72
CA TYR A 542 -15.88 26.47 -55.26
C TYR A 542 -16.67 27.09 -54.11
N ALA A 543 -17.98 27.28 -54.30
CA ALA A 543 -18.88 27.80 -53.29
C ALA A 543 -19.63 26.67 -52.58
N ILE A 544 -19.48 26.61 -51.25
CA ILE A 544 -20.23 25.74 -50.34
C ILE A 544 -21.25 26.61 -49.60
N GLN A 545 -22.53 26.26 -49.71
CA GLN A 545 -23.62 27.01 -49.13
C GLN A 545 -24.45 26.13 -48.19
N VAL A 546 -24.59 26.55 -46.93
CA VAL A 546 -25.46 25.94 -45.93
C VAL A 546 -26.65 26.86 -45.71
N ILE A 547 -27.84 26.35 -46.00
CA ILE A 547 -29.11 27.10 -45.97
C ILE A 547 -30.02 26.43 -44.94
N ASP A 548 -30.59 27.21 -44.04
CA ASP A 548 -31.72 26.80 -43.21
C ASP A 548 -32.89 27.78 -43.37
N ASP A 549 -34.11 27.26 -43.17
CA ASP A 549 -35.35 28.05 -43.11
C ASP A 549 -35.83 28.29 -41.67
N GLY A 550 -34.90 28.22 -40.71
CA GLY A 550 -35.20 28.32 -39.28
C GLY A 550 -35.48 29.73 -38.80
N ILE A 551 -35.33 29.94 -37.49
CA ILE A 551 -35.67 31.21 -36.83
C ILE A 551 -34.80 32.39 -37.25
N GLY A 552 -33.63 32.16 -37.86
CA GLY A 552 -32.67 33.20 -38.25
C GLY A 552 -32.20 34.08 -37.08
N PHE A 553 -31.33 35.04 -37.37
CA PHE A 553 -30.83 36.00 -36.39
C PHE A 553 -30.43 37.34 -37.04
N ASN A 554 -30.25 38.37 -36.22
CA ASN A 554 -29.74 39.66 -36.68
C ASN A 554 -28.22 39.61 -36.90
N ALA A 555 -27.79 39.56 -38.16
CA ALA A 555 -26.36 39.49 -38.54
C ALA A 555 -25.52 40.67 -38.00
N GLY A 556 -26.12 41.84 -37.73
CA GLY A 556 -25.44 42.99 -37.14
C GLY A 556 -24.97 42.77 -35.70
N LYS A 557 -25.56 41.81 -34.97
CA LYS A 557 -25.17 41.46 -33.59
C LYS A 557 -23.94 40.55 -33.51
N LEU A 558 -23.54 39.88 -34.60
CA LEU A 558 -22.33 39.03 -34.63
C LEU A 558 -21.03 39.81 -34.39
N LYS A 559 -21.01 41.12 -34.62
CA LYS A 559 -19.82 41.95 -34.36
C LYS A 559 -19.50 42.15 -32.87
N ASN A 560 -20.45 41.97 -31.96
CA ASN A 560 -20.31 42.36 -30.55
C ASN A 560 -20.74 41.28 -29.52
N THR A 561 -21.08 40.07 -29.95
CA THR A 561 -21.46 38.98 -29.03
C THR A 561 -20.67 37.74 -29.36
N SER A 562 -20.20 37.04 -28.32
CA SER A 562 -19.34 35.86 -28.34
C SER A 562 -19.92 34.64 -29.09
N ALA A 563 -20.10 34.75 -30.41
CA ALA A 563 -20.26 33.62 -31.31
C ALA A 563 -18.86 33.08 -31.64
N THR A 564 -18.14 32.65 -30.60
CA THR A 564 -16.71 32.30 -30.67
C THR A 564 -16.45 31.10 -31.59
N SER A 565 -17.45 30.24 -31.80
CA SER A 565 -17.30 28.99 -32.57
C SER A 565 -17.26 29.22 -34.10
N LEU A 566 -18.18 29.99 -34.69
CA LEU A 566 -18.20 30.23 -36.14
C LEU A 566 -17.08 31.16 -36.60
N LYS A 567 -16.72 32.15 -35.77
CA LYS A 567 -15.64 33.09 -36.08
C LYS A 567 -14.30 32.37 -36.22
N ASN A 568 -13.99 31.47 -35.29
CA ASN A 568 -12.77 30.67 -35.35
C ASN A 568 -12.71 29.79 -36.61
N LEU A 569 -13.86 29.26 -37.07
CA LEU A 569 -13.92 28.46 -38.29
C LEU A 569 -13.67 29.30 -39.54
N PHE A 570 -14.21 30.52 -39.60
CA PHE A 570 -13.95 31.44 -40.70
C PHE A 570 -12.48 31.89 -40.73
N GLU A 571 -11.88 32.16 -39.57
CA GLU A 571 -10.45 32.48 -39.48
C GLU A 571 -9.56 31.30 -39.97
N ILE A 572 -9.94 30.04 -39.69
CA ILE A 572 -9.24 28.86 -40.22
C ILE A 572 -9.41 28.73 -41.74
N LEU A 573 -10.62 28.89 -42.25
CA LEU A 573 -10.93 28.82 -43.67
C LEU A 573 -10.22 29.92 -44.47
N GLU A 574 -10.19 31.15 -43.95
CA GLU A 574 -9.44 32.27 -44.51
C GLU A 574 -7.92 32.00 -44.46
N SER A 575 -7.39 31.53 -43.33
CA SER A 575 -5.96 31.28 -43.17
C SER A 575 -5.41 30.11 -43.98
N LYS A 576 -6.18 29.04 -44.19
CA LYS A 576 -5.70 27.82 -44.85
C LYS A 576 -6.08 27.72 -46.33
N CYS A 577 -7.16 28.37 -46.72
CA CYS A 577 -7.70 28.23 -48.06
C CYS A 577 -7.96 29.58 -48.74
N GLU A 578 -7.61 30.71 -48.11
CA GLU A 578 -7.94 32.06 -48.60
C GLU A 578 -9.45 32.21 -48.88
N ALA A 579 -10.27 31.47 -48.12
CA ALA A 579 -11.69 31.38 -48.39
C ALA A 579 -12.42 32.68 -48.01
N LYS A 580 -13.39 33.08 -48.84
CA LYS A 580 -14.29 34.19 -48.53
C LYS A 580 -15.58 33.66 -47.91
N THR A 581 -16.06 34.31 -46.85
CA THR A 581 -17.27 33.87 -46.13
C THR A 581 -18.35 34.95 -46.16
N GLU A 582 -19.56 34.59 -46.57
CA GLU A 582 -20.74 35.46 -46.63
C GLU A 582 -21.84 34.90 -45.72
N ILE A 583 -22.44 35.75 -44.88
CA ILE A 583 -23.56 35.37 -44.01
C ILE A 583 -24.74 36.27 -44.29
N ILE A 584 -25.88 35.67 -44.61
CA ILE A 584 -27.16 36.33 -44.79
C ILE A 584 -28.14 35.67 -43.82
N SER A 585 -28.55 36.39 -42.77
CA SER A 585 -29.56 35.89 -41.82
C SER A 585 -30.58 36.97 -41.53
N LYS A 586 -31.84 36.56 -41.36
CA LYS A 586 -32.93 37.45 -40.97
C LYS A 586 -33.88 36.70 -40.05
N GLU A 587 -34.25 37.34 -38.94
CA GLU A 587 -35.21 36.79 -37.98
C GLU A 587 -36.52 36.37 -38.68
N GLY A 588 -36.93 35.13 -38.43
CA GLY A 588 -38.08 34.44 -39.03
C GLY A 588 -37.93 34.04 -40.49
N LYS A 589 -36.74 34.16 -41.10
CA LYS A 589 -36.49 33.84 -42.52
C LYS A 589 -35.28 32.94 -42.77
N GLY A 590 -34.75 32.32 -41.72
CA GLY A 590 -33.61 31.42 -41.81
C GLY A 590 -32.25 32.10 -41.98
N THR A 591 -31.25 31.28 -42.28
CA THR A 591 -29.85 31.69 -42.47
C THR A 591 -29.25 31.03 -43.70
N VAL A 592 -28.43 31.79 -44.41
CA VAL A 592 -27.57 31.31 -45.49
C VAL A 592 -26.14 31.64 -45.13
N ILE A 593 -25.29 30.63 -45.03
CA ILE A 593 -23.84 30.81 -44.93
C ILE A 593 -23.21 30.28 -46.21
N THR A 594 -22.39 31.10 -46.87
CA THR A 594 -21.65 30.73 -48.09
C THR A 594 -20.15 30.84 -47.81
N VAL A 595 -19.41 29.78 -48.10
CA VAL A 595 -17.93 29.74 -48.07
C VAL A 595 -17.46 29.55 -49.51
N ILE A 596 -16.58 30.43 -49.98
CA ILE A 596 -16.03 30.39 -51.33
C ILE A 596 -14.54 30.06 -51.21
N ILE A 597 -14.15 28.91 -51.73
CA ILE A 597 -12.77 28.43 -51.72
C ILE A 597 -12.16 28.67 -53.10
N PRO A 598 -11.12 29.50 -53.22
CA PRO A 598 -10.45 29.74 -54.49
C PRO A 598 -9.86 28.45 -55.06
N THR A 599 -10.02 28.27 -56.37
CA THR A 599 -9.26 27.29 -57.14
C THR A 599 -7.81 27.74 -57.18
N LEU A 600 -7.00 27.26 -56.23
CA LEU A 600 -5.55 27.39 -56.29
C LEU A 600 -5.06 26.62 -57.54
N GLU A 601 -4.30 27.28 -58.42
CA GLU A 601 -3.60 26.56 -59.50
C GLU A 601 -2.71 25.47 -58.86
N ASN A 602 -2.90 24.23 -59.31
CA ASN A 602 -2.26 23.01 -58.80
C ASN A 602 -0.72 23.08 -58.75
N GLU A 603 -0.14 23.63 -57.68
CA GLU A 603 1.31 23.53 -57.42
C GLU A 603 1.67 22.67 -56.19
N LEU A 604 0.71 22.22 -55.38
CA LEU A 604 1.00 21.55 -54.09
C LEU A 604 0.85 20.02 -54.08
N ALA A 605 0.72 19.36 -55.24
CA ALA A 605 0.49 17.90 -55.30
C ALA A 605 1.71 17.06 -55.72
N THR A 606 2.90 17.65 -55.88
CA THR A 606 4.08 16.94 -56.42
C THR A 606 5.19 16.59 -55.41
N GLU A 607 5.11 16.98 -54.14
CA GLU A 607 6.23 16.77 -53.19
C GLU A 607 6.15 15.53 -52.28
N GLU A 608 5.05 14.75 -52.27
CA GLU A 608 4.90 13.63 -51.30
C GLU A 608 4.90 12.20 -51.87
N ILE A 609 5.30 11.97 -53.13
CA ILE A 609 5.28 10.61 -53.73
C ILE A 609 6.68 9.94 -53.84
N GLU A 610 7.79 10.61 -53.52
CA GLU A 610 9.13 10.04 -53.81
C GLU A 610 9.71 9.04 -52.78
N ASP A 611 9.09 8.77 -51.62
CA ASP A 611 9.80 8.09 -50.52
C ASP A 611 9.27 6.70 -50.09
N PHE A 612 8.57 5.95 -50.96
CA PHE A 612 7.95 4.67 -50.57
C PHE A 612 8.19 3.45 -51.47
N ASP A 613 9.27 3.40 -52.26
CA ASP A 613 9.54 2.27 -53.18
C ASP A 613 10.85 1.48 -52.96
N ASP A 614 11.58 1.67 -51.86
CA ASP A 614 12.78 0.87 -51.54
C ASP A 614 12.69 0.17 -50.17
N GLU A 615 11.95 -0.95 -50.10
CA GLU A 615 12.30 -2.15 -49.31
C GLU A 615 11.24 -3.25 -49.53
N LEU A 616 11.61 -4.27 -50.32
CA LEU A 616 10.82 -5.46 -50.65
C LEU A 616 11.45 -6.71 -50.02
#